data_AF-A0A9E3WPS2-F1
#
_entry.id   AF-A0A9E3WPS2-F1
#
_cell.length_a   1.000
_cell.length_b   1.000
_cell.length_c   1.000
_cell.angle_alpha   90.00
_cell.angle_beta   90.00
_cell.angle_gamma   90.00
#
_symmetry.space_group_name_H-M   'P 1'
#
loop_
_entity.id
_entity.type
_entity.pdbx_description
1 polymer ?
#
loop_
_entity_poly.entity_id
_entity_poly.type
_entity_poly.pdbx_seq_one_letter_code
_entity_poly.pdbx_strand_id
1 'polypeptide(L)'
;MPNAYTPDYVDVASPLGMTATKAAVSGRKIGLLSLVIGAAFSIWSFSIASGITPFVVAVACWIAAPYVVIAITGLRISIMPATVMLGVALAVAAIFGVWAFDAVDEDAQGALVLLFAPAYQLVGVVIAAGIILTVDFMGRRRARKHLVA
;
A
#
# COMPACT_ATOMS: atom_id res chain seq x y z
N MET A 1 20.73 39.97 5.18
CA MET A 1 19.89 39.65 4.01
C MET A 1 18.93 38.55 4.42
N PRO A 2 17.61 38.69 4.26
CA PRO A 2 16.65 37.68 4.70
C PRO A 2 16.74 36.44 3.81
N ASN A 3 16.93 35.27 4.40
CA ASN A 3 16.72 33.97 3.75
C ASN A 3 15.24 33.82 3.43
N ALA A 4 14.86 34.06 2.17
CA ALA A 4 13.55 33.68 1.67
C ALA A 4 13.55 32.17 1.43
N TYR A 5 13.15 31.40 2.45
CA TYR A 5 12.63 30.05 2.23
C TYR A 5 11.26 30.22 1.57
N THR A 6 11.24 30.41 0.26
CA THR A 6 10.04 30.21 -0.55
C THR A 6 9.87 28.70 -0.68
N PRO A 7 8.84 28.07 -0.09
CA PRO A 7 8.57 26.67 -0.37
C PRO A 7 8.37 26.52 -1.88
N ASP A 8 9.23 25.72 -2.52
CA ASP A 8 9.22 25.43 -3.95
C ASP A 8 7.83 24.97 -4.38
N TYR A 9 7.01 25.92 -4.83
CA TYR A 9 5.79 25.62 -5.57
C TYR A 9 6.29 25.13 -6.92
N VAL A 10 6.42 23.81 -7.08
CA VAL A 10 6.52 23.22 -8.42
C VAL A 10 5.32 23.77 -9.17
N ASP A 11 5.56 24.62 -10.17
CA ASP A 11 4.49 25.27 -10.91
C ASP A 11 3.55 24.17 -11.42
N VAL A 12 2.33 24.14 -10.89
CA VAL A 12 1.35 23.07 -11.14
C VAL A 12 0.97 23.05 -12.62
N ALA A 13 1.17 24.18 -13.32
CA ALA A 13 0.98 24.32 -14.75
C ALA A 13 2.12 23.68 -15.58
N SER A 14 3.30 23.41 -15.01
CA SER A 14 4.39 22.75 -15.72
C SER A 14 4.07 21.26 -15.98
N PRO A 15 4.56 20.66 -17.08
CA PRO A 15 4.34 19.23 -17.38
C PRO A 15 4.81 18.30 -16.24
N LEU A 16 5.88 18.68 -15.54
CA LEU A 16 6.43 17.97 -14.39
C LEU A 16 5.54 18.11 -13.15
N GLY A 17 5.00 19.30 -12.87
CA GLY A 17 4.02 19.52 -11.80
C GLY A 17 2.71 18.77 -12.02
N MET A 18 2.25 18.72 -13.27
CA MET A 18 1.02 18.01 -13.64
C MET A 18 1.16 16.48 -13.51
N THR A 19 2.31 15.91 -13.87
CA THR A 19 2.59 14.47 -13.71
C THR A 19 2.77 14.07 -12.25
N ALA A 20 3.43 14.90 -11.44
CA ALA A 20 3.54 14.67 -9.99
C ALA A 20 2.18 14.72 -9.29
N THR A 21 1.32 15.69 -9.66
CA THR A 21 -0.05 15.80 -9.15
C THR A 21 -0.87 14.55 -9.50
N LYS A 22 -0.78 14.07 -10.76
CA LYS A 22 -1.46 12.83 -11.19
C LYS A 22 -0.98 11.62 -10.41
N ALA A 23 0.32 11.49 -10.17
CA ALA A 23 0.89 10.39 -9.40
C ALA A 23 0.43 10.39 -7.95
N ALA A 24 0.40 11.55 -7.30
CA ALA A 24 -0.08 11.70 -5.92
C ALA A 24 -1.57 11.34 -5.78
N VAL A 25 -2.42 11.81 -6.71
CA VAL A 25 -3.85 11.46 -6.74
C VAL A 25 -4.03 9.95 -6.93
N SER A 26 -3.31 9.37 -7.89
CA SER A 26 -3.38 7.93 -8.17
C SER A 26 -2.87 7.09 -7.00
N GLY A 27 -1.75 7.47 -6.36
CA GLY A 27 -1.21 6.81 -5.18
C GLY A 27 -2.20 6.81 -4.02
N ARG A 28 -2.90 7.94 -3.78
CA ARG A 28 -3.95 8.03 -2.78
C ARG A 28 -5.16 7.15 -3.10
N LYS A 29 -5.58 7.07 -4.37
CA LYS A 29 -6.66 6.18 -4.79
C LYS A 29 -6.30 4.70 -4.54
N ILE A 30 -5.08 4.30 -4.90
CA ILE A 30 -4.59 2.93 -4.65
C ILE A 30 -4.56 2.65 -3.16
N GLY A 31 -4.08 3.60 -2.34
CA GLY A 31 -4.05 3.43 -0.89
C GLY A 31 -5.46 3.36 -0.25
N LEU A 32 -6.44 4.09 -0.76
CA LEU A 32 -7.83 3.94 -0.31
C LEU A 32 -8.41 2.59 -0.73
N LEU A 33 -8.14 2.17 -1.96
CA LEU A 33 -8.57 0.87 -2.47
C LEU A 33 -7.99 -0.28 -1.65
N SER A 34 -6.72 -0.18 -1.22
CA SER A 34 -6.11 -1.20 -0.37
C SER A 34 -6.85 -1.34 0.97
N LEU A 35 -7.27 -0.24 1.58
CA LEU A 35 -8.08 -0.28 2.81
C LEU A 35 -9.44 -0.96 2.59
N VAL A 36 -10.10 -0.69 1.48
CA VAL A 36 -11.37 -1.36 1.12
C VAL A 36 -11.16 -2.87 0.97
N ILE A 37 -10.09 -3.28 0.29
CA ILE A 37 -9.75 -4.70 0.11
C ILE A 37 -9.42 -5.35 1.46
N GLY A 38 -8.59 -4.70 2.29
CA GLY A 38 -8.28 -5.19 3.64
C GLY A 38 -9.53 -5.37 4.50
N ALA A 39 -10.46 -4.40 4.46
CA ALA A 39 -11.74 -4.50 5.17
C ALA A 39 -12.60 -5.66 4.64
N ALA A 40 -12.65 -5.88 3.32
CA ALA A 40 -13.38 -6.99 2.73
C ALA A 40 -12.85 -8.35 3.21
N PHE A 41 -11.52 -8.53 3.24
CA PHE A 41 -10.92 -9.76 3.78
C PHE A 41 -11.15 -9.91 5.29
N SER A 42 -11.09 -8.83 6.08
CA SER A 42 -11.45 -8.88 7.49
C SER A 42 -12.92 -9.30 7.70
N ILE A 43 -13.84 -8.79 6.87
CA ILE A 43 -15.26 -9.19 6.90
C ILE A 43 -15.41 -10.67 6.54
N TRP A 44 -14.71 -11.16 5.52
CA TRP A 44 -14.70 -12.59 5.17
C TRP A 44 -14.15 -13.44 6.33
N SER A 45 -13.11 -12.99 7.03
CA SER A 45 -12.62 -13.68 8.23
C SER A 45 -13.68 -13.78 9.34
N PHE A 46 -14.54 -12.78 9.48
CA PHE A 46 -15.64 -12.84 10.45
C PHE A 46 -16.77 -13.78 10.01
N SER A 47 -17.03 -13.92 8.71
CA SER A 47 -18.11 -14.81 8.23
C SER A 47 -17.79 -16.28 8.38
N ILE A 48 -16.50 -16.66 8.40
CA ILE A 48 -16.06 -18.04 8.62
C ILE A 48 -15.85 -18.38 10.10
N ALA A 49 -15.86 -17.37 10.98
CA ALA A 49 -15.70 -17.57 12.42
C ALA A 49 -17.03 -17.93 13.09
N SER A 50 -17.00 -18.84 14.07
CA SER A 50 -18.17 -19.24 14.87
C SER A 50 -18.64 -18.18 15.89
N GLY A 51 -18.05 -16.98 15.87
CA GLY A 51 -18.37 -15.87 16.77
C GLY A 51 -17.28 -14.79 16.80
N ILE A 52 -17.65 -13.60 17.28
CA ILE A 52 -16.71 -12.48 17.45
C ILE A 52 -16.03 -12.62 18.82
N THR A 53 -14.81 -13.16 18.81
CA THR A 53 -13.94 -13.24 20.00
C THR A 53 -12.75 -12.28 19.85
N PRO A 54 -12.08 -11.89 20.95
CA PRO A 54 -10.87 -11.07 20.86
C PRO A 54 -9.79 -11.68 19.95
N PHE A 55 -9.70 -13.01 19.90
CA PHE A 55 -8.81 -13.72 19.00
C PHE A 55 -9.17 -13.51 17.53
N VAL A 56 -10.45 -13.66 17.16
CA VAL A 56 -10.93 -13.43 15.78
C VAL A 56 -10.73 -11.97 15.36
N VAL A 57 -10.94 -11.01 16.27
CA VAL A 57 -10.64 -9.59 16.02
C VAL A 57 -9.15 -9.38 15.78
N ALA A 58 -8.27 -10.02 16.56
CA ALA A 58 -6.83 -9.95 16.33
C ALA A 58 -6.41 -10.51 14.97
N VAL A 59 -7.01 -11.63 14.55
CA VAL A 59 -6.79 -12.22 13.22
C VAL A 59 -7.28 -11.28 12.10
N ALA A 60 -8.46 -10.69 12.24
CA ALA A 60 -8.97 -9.73 11.26
C ALA A 60 -8.07 -8.49 11.12
N CYS A 61 -7.54 -7.97 12.23
CA CYS A 61 -6.54 -6.89 12.22
C CYS A 61 -5.23 -7.33 11.57
N TRP A 62 -4.81 -8.58 11.81
CA TRP A 62 -3.60 -9.16 11.23
C TRP A 62 -3.70 -9.26 9.70
N ILE A 63 -4.85 -9.73 9.20
CA ILE A 63 -5.17 -9.79 7.76
C ILE A 63 -5.18 -8.39 7.14
N ALA A 64 -5.68 -7.37 7.86
CA ALA A 64 -5.72 -6.00 7.37
C ALA A 64 -4.34 -5.30 7.33
N ALA A 65 -3.38 -5.74 8.14
CA ALA A 65 -2.11 -5.02 8.34
C ALA A 65 -1.30 -4.76 7.05
N PRO A 66 -1.11 -5.72 6.12
CA PRO A 66 -0.41 -5.46 4.86
C PRO A 66 -1.07 -4.36 4.03
N TYR A 67 -2.40 -4.33 4.00
CA TYR A 67 -3.16 -3.34 3.25
C TYR A 67 -3.07 -1.93 3.84
N VAL A 68 -2.93 -1.82 5.16
CA VAL A 68 -2.66 -0.56 5.87
C VAL A 68 -1.27 -0.03 5.50
N VAL A 69 -0.25 -0.90 5.42
CA VAL A 69 1.09 -0.50 4.98
C VAL A 69 1.06 0.04 3.54
N ILE A 70 0.34 -0.63 2.63
CA ILE A 70 0.14 -0.15 1.26
C ILE A 70 -0.57 1.22 1.26
N ALA A 71 -1.58 1.40 2.10
CA ALA A 71 -2.31 2.66 2.21
C ALA A 71 -1.40 3.81 2.65
N ILE A 72 -0.63 3.60 3.72
CA ILE A 72 0.33 4.59 4.23
C ILE A 72 1.38 4.92 3.17
N THR A 73 1.87 3.91 2.45
CA THR A 73 2.84 4.10 1.37
C THR A 73 2.23 4.95 0.25
N GLY A 74 0.99 4.68 -0.16
CA GLY A 74 0.27 5.44 -1.18
C GLY A 74 0.05 6.92 -0.86
N LEU A 75 -0.05 7.28 0.43
CA LEU A 75 -0.14 8.68 0.86
C LEU A 75 1.18 9.46 0.68
N ARG A 76 2.31 8.77 0.49
CA ARG A 76 3.65 9.38 0.45
C ARG A 76 4.24 9.47 -0.96
N ILE A 77 3.63 8.82 -1.94
CA ILE A 77 4.12 8.75 -3.32
C ILE A 77 3.72 10.00 -4.10
N SER A 78 4.65 10.47 -4.93
CA SER A 78 4.52 11.66 -5.78
C SER A 78 5.00 11.44 -7.21
N ILE A 79 5.53 10.25 -7.55
CA ILE A 79 6.00 9.93 -8.91
C ILE A 79 5.31 8.69 -9.49
N MET A 80 5.05 8.71 -10.81
CA MET A 80 4.30 7.65 -11.50
C MET A 80 4.93 6.25 -11.40
N PRO A 81 6.27 6.06 -11.54
CA PRO A 81 6.85 4.73 -11.42
C PRO A 81 6.59 4.07 -10.06
N ALA A 82 6.71 4.85 -8.98
CA ALA A 82 6.39 4.39 -7.63
C ALA A 82 4.90 4.07 -7.47
N THR A 83 4.01 4.85 -8.09
CA THR A 83 2.57 4.57 -8.11
C THR A 83 2.25 3.24 -8.79
N VAL A 84 2.90 2.93 -9.92
CA VAL A 84 2.71 1.65 -10.64
C VAL A 84 3.17 0.48 -9.77
N MET A 85 4.35 0.59 -9.16
CA MET A 85 4.87 -0.43 -8.24
C MET A 85 3.94 -0.66 -7.04
N LEU A 86 3.33 0.39 -6.51
CA LEU A 86 2.32 0.26 -5.45
C LEU A 86 1.08 -0.51 -5.91
N GLY A 87 0.61 -0.25 -7.14
CA GLY A 87 -0.50 -0.98 -7.74
C GLY A 87 -0.19 -2.47 -7.90
N VAL A 88 1.03 -2.81 -8.32
CA VAL A 88 1.49 -4.21 -8.41
C VAL A 88 1.54 -4.86 -7.02
N ALA A 89 2.09 -4.18 -6.02
CA ALA A 89 2.13 -4.70 -4.65
C ALA A 89 0.72 -4.99 -4.10
N LEU A 90 -0.26 -4.11 -4.40
CA LEU A 90 -1.65 -4.33 -4.03
C LEU A 90 -2.27 -5.54 -4.74
N ALA A 91 -2.06 -5.67 -6.06
CA ALA A 91 -2.59 -6.79 -6.82
C ALA A 91 -2.04 -8.14 -6.31
N VAL A 92 -0.73 -8.21 -6.06
CA VAL A 92 -0.09 -9.40 -5.49
C VAL A 92 -0.64 -9.70 -4.10
N ALA A 93 -0.73 -8.71 -3.21
CA ALA A 93 -1.30 -8.92 -1.87
C ALA A 93 -2.74 -9.45 -1.94
N ALA A 94 -3.58 -8.90 -2.81
CA ALA A 94 -4.96 -9.36 -2.98
C ALA A 94 -5.03 -10.82 -3.49
N ILE A 95 -4.21 -11.20 -4.48
CA ILE A 95 -4.16 -12.57 -5.02
C ILE A 95 -3.78 -13.57 -3.91
N PHE A 96 -2.73 -13.26 -3.14
CA PHE A 96 -2.32 -14.11 -2.01
C PHE A 96 -3.39 -14.17 -0.92
N GLY A 97 -4.17 -13.10 -0.74
CA GLY A 97 -5.30 -13.07 0.19
C GLY A 97 -6.38 -14.07 -0.21
N VAL A 98 -6.82 -14.05 -1.47
CA VAL A 98 -7.81 -15.01 -2.00
C VAL A 98 -7.31 -16.44 -1.81
N TRP A 99 -6.08 -16.73 -2.21
CA TRP A 99 -5.50 -18.07 -2.09
C TRP A 99 -5.44 -18.57 -0.63
N ALA A 100 -5.17 -17.69 0.32
CA ALA A 100 -5.14 -18.04 1.73
C ALA A 100 -6.53 -18.38 2.28
N PHE A 101 -7.58 -17.69 1.82
CA PHE A 101 -8.96 -17.97 2.21
C PHE A 101 -9.50 -19.23 1.55
N ASP A 102 -9.22 -19.45 0.26
CA ASP A 102 -9.60 -20.68 -0.45
C ASP A 102 -9.00 -21.91 0.25
N ALA A 103 -7.76 -21.84 0.72
CA ALA A 103 -7.12 -22.93 1.46
C ALA A 103 -7.82 -23.29 2.79
N VAL A 104 -8.54 -22.34 3.40
CA VAL A 104 -9.28 -22.54 4.66
C VAL A 104 -10.57 -23.30 4.45
N ASP A 105 -11.22 -23.09 3.31
CA ASP A 105 -12.45 -23.79 2.96
C ASP A 105 -12.19 -25.28 2.63
N GLU A 106 -10.97 -25.63 2.22
CA GLU A 106 -10.61 -27.01 1.82
C GLU A 106 -10.17 -27.92 2.98
N ASP A 107 -9.53 -27.39 4.03
CA ASP A 107 -9.03 -28.20 5.16
C ASP A 107 -8.93 -27.39 6.47
N ALA A 108 -9.07 -28.05 7.62
CA ALA A 108 -8.84 -27.47 8.94
C ALA A 108 -7.39 -26.98 9.13
N GLN A 109 -6.43 -27.55 8.38
CA GLN A 109 -5.07 -27.01 8.30
C GLN A 109 -5.00 -25.64 7.60
N GLY A 110 -5.97 -25.29 6.77
CA GLY A 110 -6.06 -23.99 6.13
C GLY A 110 -6.20 -22.83 7.12
N ALA A 111 -6.71 -23.06 8.33
CA ALA A 111 -6.70 -22.06 9.39
C ALA A 111 -5.27 -21.60 9.76
N LEU A 112 -4.25 -22.47 9.64
CA LEU A 112 -2.84 -22.07 9.80
C LEU A 112 -2.38 -21.19 8.64
N VAL A 113 -2.84 -21.46 7.42
CA VAL A 113 -2.55 -20.62 6.24
C VAL A 113 -3.10 -19.21 6.45
N LEU A 114 -4.28 -19.07 7.07
CA LEU A 114 -4.86 -17.76 7.40
C LEU A 114 -4.02 -16.95 8.42
N LEU A 115 -3.22 -17.61 9.25
CA LEU A 115 -2.31 -16.96 10.20
C LEU A 115 -0.95 -16.62 9.58
N PHE A 116 -0.41 -17.52 8.75
CA PHE A 116 0.92 -17.34 8.15
C PHE A 116 0.90 -16.51 6.87
N ALA A 117 -0.15 -16.57 6.06
CA ALA A 117 -0.21 -15.82 4.80
C ALA A 117 -0.13 -14.29 5.01
N PRO A 118 -0.84 -13.68 5.98
CA PRO A 118 -0.66 -12.26 6.27
C PRO A 118 0.74 -11.93 6.78
N ALA A 119 1.42 -12.87 7.46
CA ALA A 119 2.81 -12.70 7.90
C ALA A 119 3.77 -12.56 6.70
N TYR A 120 3.68 -13.49 5.74
CA TYR A 120 4.49 -13.45 4.52
C TYR A 120 4.15 -12.22 3.67
N GLN A 121 2.85 -11.89 3.54
CA GLN A 121 2.42 -10.67 2.87
C GLN A 121 2.99 -9.42 3.53
N LEU A 122 3.00 -9.34 4.86
CA LEU A 122 3.52 -8.19 5.58
C LEU A 122 5.01 -7.99 5.32
N VAL A 123 5.81 -9.06 5.38
CA VAL A 123 7.24 -9.00 5.05
C VAL A 123 7.44 -8.52 3.60
N GLY A 124 6.73 -9.12 2.64
CA GLY A 124 6.82 -8.75 1.23
C GLY A 124 6.41 -7.30 0.97
N VAL A 125 5.29 -6.86 1.56
CA VAL A 125 4.76 -5.50 1.43
C VAL A 125 5.68 -4.48 2.09
N VAL A 126 6.29 -4.78 3.24
CA VAL A 126 7.25 -3.88 3.89
C VAL A 126 8.50 -3.69 3.03
N ILE A 127 9.04 -4.78 2.48
CA ILE A 127 10.18 -4.70 1.53
C ILE A 127 9.79 -3.88 0.30
N ALA A 128 8.63 -4.17 -0.30
CA ALA A 128 8.13 -3.43 -1.45
C ALA A 128 7.94 -1.94 -1.13
N ALA A 129 7.36 -1.61 0.02
CA ALA A 129 7.19 -0.23 0.47
C ALA A 129 8.54 0.49 0.60
N GLY A 130 9.56 -0.15 1.18
CA GLY A 130 10.92 0.40 1.25
C GLY A 130 11.50 0.72 -0.13
N ILE A 131 11.36 -0.20 -1.09
CA ILE A 131 11.81 0.00 -2.47
C ILE A 131 11.03 1.14 -3.13
N ILE A 132 9.70 1.14 -3.03
CA ILE A 132 8.80 2.14 -3.61
C ILE A 132 9.14 3.54 -3.10
N LEU A 133 9.32 3.69 -1.78
CA LEU A 133 9.69 4.96 -1.16
C LEU A 133 11.09 5.42 -1.59
N THR A 134 12.03 4.49 -1.76
CA THR A 134 13.38 4.81 -2.25
C THR A 134 13.34 5.29 -3.69
N VAL A 135 12.60 4.60 -4.57
CA VAL A 135 12.38 4.99 -5.97
C VAL A 135 11.73 6.36 -6.05
N ASP A 136 10.69 6.60 -5.23
CA ASP A 136 10.01 7.89 -5.15
C ASP A 136 10.95 9.02 -4.68
N PHE A 137 11.76 8.78 -3.65
CA PHE A 137 12.75 9.73 -3.18
C PHE A 137 13.82 10.05 -4.24
N MET A 138 14.34 9.03 -4.91
CA MET A 138 15.34 9.19 -5.96
C MET A 138 14.78 9.97 -7.16
N GLY A 139 13.54 9.68 -7.57
CA GLY A 139 12.86 10.39 -8.65
C GLY A 139 12.64 11.87 -8.31
N ARG A 140 12.17 12.17 -7.10
CA ARG A 140 12.05 13.56 -6.61
C ARG A 140 13.40 14.28 -6.60
N ARG A 141 14.47 13.61 -6.18
CA ARG A 141 15.82 14.20 -6.15
C ARG A 141 16.34 14.50 -7.55
N ARG A 142 16.11 13.63 -8.54
CA ARG A 142 16.50 13.88 -9.94
C ARG A 142 15.71 15.04 -10.54
N ALA A 143 14.39 15.07 -10.33
CA ALA A 143 13.54 16.16 -10.82
C ALA A 143 14.00 17.53 -10.30
N ARG A 144 14.39 17.62 -9.02
CA ARG A 144 14.95 18.86 -8.45
C ARG A 144 16.26 19.30 -9.10
N LYS A 145 17.16 18.37 -9.42
CA LYS A 145 18.44 18.72 -10.08
C LYS A 145 18.25 19.32 -11.47
N HIS A 146 17.23 18.89 -12.21
CA HIS A 146 16.92 19.43 -13.54
C HIS A 146 16.26 20.81 -13.52
N LEU A 147 15.77 21.29 -12.38
CA LEU A 147 15.16 22.62 -12.26
C LEU A 147 16.16 23.70 -11.85
N VAL A 148 17.33 23.32 -11.35
CA VAL A 148 18.39 24.24 -10.88
C VAL A 148 19.52 24.38 -11.91
N ALA A 149 19.54 23.53 -12.95
CA ALA A 149 20.48 23.56 -14.06
C ALA A 149 19.85 24.25 -15.27
#